data_AF-A0AAD8Y2R5-F1
#
_entry.id   AF-A0AAD8Y2R5-F1
#
_cell.length_a   1.000
_cell.length_b   1.000
_cell.length_c   1.000
_cell.angle_alpha   90.00
_cell.angle_beta   90.00
_cell.angle_gamma   90.00
#
_symmetry.space_group_name_H-M   'P 1'
#
loop_
_entity.id
_entity.type
_entity.pdbx_description
1 polymer ?
#
loop_
_entity_poly.entity_id
_entity_poly.type
_entity_poly.pdbx_seq_one_letter_code
_entity_poly.pdbx_strand_id
1 'polypeptide(L)'
;MLAEYFVDSATGKGLPLSSEHSRFQQTTVGGFFCSAVKQELDADVCVINGAPMLASKTYKNGVMSYQQLTSELPYPLKIIVVDMTRKQLRDAIEYSRENVEEGKSARVLDDGKVERRGYLHTDFKYWRQSLTCDLNELDDNEVISVALPRNLLKGFCQIQPLMDLNKELEEKNALPNEVDYIKAVDIIVGFCCKDRWSMICSQLSFEDLDLNGDGELSSDEVRAAVQHILGEEEATMELVNSMIEAIDTNSDGQIDEQEWNQILVRMRMRMRKSEEKE
;
A
#
# COMPACT_ATOMS: atom_id res chain seq x y z
N MET A 1 9.15 -9.72 0.66
CA MET A 1 9.19 -9.06 1.99
C MET A 1 7.89 -9.05 2.81
N LEU A 2 6.75 -9.52 2.31
CA LEU A 2 5.49 -9.54 3.10
C LEU A 2 5.22 -10.87 3.81
N ALA A 3 6.16 -11.82 3.79
CA ALA A 3 5.98 -13.13 4.39
C ALA A 3 5.57 -13.04 5.86
N GLU A 4 6.16 -12.11 6.62
CA GLU A 4 5.80 -11.85 8.02
C GLU A 4 4.38 -11.30 8.21
N TYR A 5 3.82 -10.61 7.22
CA TYR A 5 2.44 -10.10 7.22
C TYR A 5 1.43 -11.14 6.75
N PHE A 6 1.89 -12.06 5.93
CA PHE A 6 1.16 -13.24 5.51
C PHE A 6 1.41 -14.41 6.46
N VAL A 7 1.76 -14.20 7.73
CA VAL A 7 1.85 -15.31 8.70
C VAL A 7 0.87 -15.06 9.83
N ASP A 8 -0.01 -16.03 10.05
CA ASP A 8 -0.91 -16.08 11.20
C ASP A 8 -0.07 -16.22 12.48
N SER A 9 -0.19 -15.25 13.40
CA SER A 9 0.65 -15.17 14.59
C SER A 9 0.39 -16.27 15.62
N ALA A 10 -0.75 -16.96 15.55
CA ALA A 10 -1.10 -18.05 16.47
C ALA A 10 -0.62 -19.42 15.94
N THR A 11 -0.56 -19.59 14.62
CA THR A 11 -0.31 -20.87 13.96
C THR A 11 1.00 -20.93 13.17
N GLY A 12 1.63 -19.78 12.91
CA GLY A 12 2.84 -19.66 12.10
C GLY A 12 2.63 -19.95 10.61
N LYS A 13 1.38 -20.09 10.15
CA LYS A 13 1.07 -20.44 8.76
C LYS A 13 0.90 -19.22 7.87
N GLY A 14 1.33 -19.38 6.62
CA GLY A 14 1.02 -18.50 5.50
C GLY A 14 -0.48 -18.19 5.37
N LEU A 15 -0.92 -16.96 5.63
CA LEU A 15 -2.23 -16.45 5.24
C LEU A 15 -2.25 -16.26 3.72
N PRO A 16 -3.28 -16.74 3.01
CA PRO A 16 -3.39 -16.49 1.59
C PRO A 16 -3.57 -15.00 1.35
N LEU A 17 -2.96 -14.50 0.28
CA LEU A 17 -3.29 -13.18 -0.24
C LEU A 17 -4.68 -13.30 -0.89
N SER A 18 -5.68 -12.59 -0.37
CA SER A 18 -7.06 -12.66 -0.83
C SER A 18 -7.72 -11.29 -0.80
N SER A 19 -8.46 -10.96 -1.85
CA SER A 19 -9.35 -9.81 -1.93
C SER A 19 -10.81 -10.21 -1.68
N GLU A 20 -11.11 -11.51 -1.58
CA GLU A 20 -12.47 -12.01 -1.39
C GLU A 20 -13.13 -11.35 -0.18
N HIS A 21 -14.37 -10.92 -0.38
CA HIS A 21 -15.16 -10.26 0.65
C HIS A 21 -14.59 -8.91 1.14
N SER A 22 -13.82 -8.19 0.31
CA SER A 22 -13.28 -6.86 0.64
C SER A 22 -14.34 -5.82 1.05
N ARG A 23 -15.61 -6.04 0.71
CA ARG A 23 -16.75 -5.20 1.12
C ARG A 23 -17.47 -5.71 2.36
N PHE A 24 -16.98 -6.77 3.01
CA PHE A 24 -17.63 -7.38 4.16
C PHE A 24 -16.69 -7.45 5.37
N GLN A 25 -15.38 -7.56 5.11
CA GLN A 25 -14.37 -7.71 6.15
C GLN A 25 -13.00 -7.23 5.66
N GLN A 26 -12.08 -7.00 6.61
CA GLN A 26 -10.67 -6.78 6.34
C GLN A 26 -10.09 -7.98 5.62
N THR A 27 -9.31 -7.72 4.57
CA THR A 27 -8.66 -8.77 3.77
C THR A 27 -7.15 -8.58 3.74
N THR A 28 -6.43 -9.62 3.34
CA THR A 28 -4.97 -9.58 3.23
C THR A 28 -4.51 -8.76 2.02
N VAL A 29 -5.26 -8.73 0.90
CA VAL A 29 -4.99 -7.79 -0.21
C VAL A 29 -5.23 -6.36 0.24
N GLY A 30 -6.34 -6.09 0.95
CA GLY A 30 -6.63 -4.74 1.45
C GLY A 30 -5.57 -4.26 2.43
N GLY A 31 -5.15 -5.14 3.35
CA GLY A 31 -4.05 -4.87 4.29
C GLY A 31 -2.71 -4.65 3.61
N PHE A 32 -2.40 -5.43 2.58
CA PHE A 32 -1.20 -5.25 1.76
C PHE A 32 -1.20 -3.89 1.05
N PHE A 33 -2.28 -3.54 0.34
CA PHE A 33 -2.37 -2.27 -0.38
C PHE A 33 -2.24 -1.08 0.57
N CYS A 34 -2.91 -1.11 1.72
CA CYS A 34 -2.78 -0.05 2.72
C CYS A 34 -1.35 0.02 3.27
N SER A 35 -0.70 -1.12 3.52
CA SER A 35 0.68 -1.14 4.05
C SER A 35 1.70 -0.61 3.05
N ALA A 36 1.56 -0.95 1.77
CA ALA A 36 2.40 -0.44 0.69
C ALA A 36 2.24 1.08 0.56
N VAL A 37 1.00 1.57 0.49
CA VAL A 37 0.70 3.00 0.39
C VAL A 37 1.24 3.77 1.59
N LYS A 38 0.97 3.28 2.80
CA LYS A 38 1.47 3.86 4.04
C LYS A 38 2.99 4.04 4.01
N GLN A 39 3.72 3.00 3.61
CA GLN A 39 5.17 3.01 3.64
C GLN A 39 5.81 3.86 2.55
N GLU A 40 5.19 3.98 1.38
CA GLU A 40 5.70 4.81 0.29
C GLU A 40 5.40 6.30 0.50
N LEU A 41 4.27 6.63 1.16
CA LEU A 41 3.90 8.01 1.46
C LEU A 41 4.34 8.49 2.85
N ASP A 42 5.09 7.68 3.58
CA ASP A 42 5.55 7.94 4.96
C ASP A 42 4.41 8.39 5.91
N ALA A 43 3.24 7.75 5.78
CA ALA A 43 2.07 8.04 6.60
C ALA A 43 2.04 7.18 7.88
N ASP A 44 1.34 7.64 8.91
CA ASP A 44 1.14 6.88 10.15
C ASP A 44 0.19 5.70 9.94
N VAL A 45 -0.89 5.92 9.18
CA VAL A 45 -1.91 4.91 8.85
C VAL A 45 -2.35 5.08 7.39
N CYS A 46 -2.75 4.00 6.74
CA CYS A 46 -3.46 4.07 5.48
C CYS A 46 -4.82 3.37 5.56
N VAL A 47 -5.84 3.99 4.96
CA VAL A 47 -7.15 3.38 4.76
C VAL A 47 -7.58 3.40 3.30
N ILE A 48 -8.12 2.27 2.83
CA ILE A 48 -8.67 2.12 1.48
C ILE A 48 -10.02 1.41 1.59
N ASN A 49 -11.07 1.95 0.96
CA ASN A 49 -12.38 1.30 0.99
C ASN A 49 -12.43 0.08 0.06
N GLY A 50 -13.28 -0.91 0.36
CA GLY A 50 -13.39 -2.13 -0.41
C GLY A 50 -14.02 -1.98 -1.81
N ALA A 51 -14.79 -0.91 -2.07
CA ALA A 51 -15.53 -0.73 -3.32
C ALA A 51 -14.67 -0.77 -4.61
N PRO A 52 -13.49 -0.13 -4.68
CA PRO A 52 -12.63 -0.13 -5.87
C PRO A 52 -11.92 -1.46 -6.13
N MET A 53 -11.91 -2.39 -5.15
CA MET A 53 -11.24 -3.68 -5.27
C MET A 53 -12.12 -4.70 -6.02
N LEU A 54 -11.51 -5.64 -6.76
CA LEU A 54 -12.26 -6.69 -7.48
C LEU A 54 -13.02 -7.66 -6.54
N ALA A 55 -12.58 -7.78 -5.30
CA ALA A 55 -13.27 -8.47 -4.20
C ALA A 55 -13.55 -9.97 -4.41
N SER A 56 -12.81 -10.65 -5.29
CA SER A 56 -13.23 -11.96 -5.83
C SER A 56 -12.09 -12.95 -6.10
N LYS A 57 -10.87 -12.68 -5.64
CA LYS A 57 -9.72 -13.56 -5.90
C LYS A 57 -8.96 -13.94 -4.65
N THR A 58 -8.53 -15.20 -4.61
CA THR A 58 -7.56 -15.73 -3.66
C THR A 58 -6.32 -16.23 -4.38
N TYR A 59 -5.17 -15.69 -4.00
CA TYR A 59 -3.83 -15.97 -4.51
C TYR A 59 -3.16 -16.99 -3.59
N LYS A 60 -3.41 -18.28 -3.85
CA LYS A 60 -3.12 -19.40 -2.93
C LYS A 60 -1.64 -19.56 -2.55
N ASN A 61 -0.72 -19.10 -3.39
CA ASN A 61 0.72 -19.17 -3.14
C ASN A 61 1.28 -17.87 -2.53
N GLY A 62 0.42 -16.90 -2.19
CA GLY A 62 0.85 -15.58 -1.71
C GLY A 62 1.53 -14.72 -2.79
N VAL A 63 1.50 -15.15 -4.05
CA VAL A 63 2.10 -14.47 -5.19
C VAL A 63 1.01 -13.86 -6.06
N MET A 64 1.26 -12.63 -6.49
CA MET A 64 0.41 -11.87 -7.40
C MET A 64 1.29 -11.32 -8.53
N SER A 65 0.94 -11.61 -9.79
CA SER A 65 1.65 -11.03 -10.93
C SER A 65 1.33 -9.54 -11.07
N TYR A 66 2.16 -8.80 -11.81
CA TYR A 66 1.92 -7.39 -12.12
C TYR A 66 0.52 -7.16 -12.73
N GLN A 67 0.13 -7.99 -13.70
CA GLN A 67 -1.19 -7.93 -14.32
C GLN A 67 -2.32 -8.20 -13.31
N GLN A 68 -2.12 -9.13 -12.38
CA GLN A 68 -3.11 -9.44 -11.35
C GLN A 68 -3.25 -8.28 -10.34
N LEU A 69 -2.16 -7.62 -9.98
CA LEU A 69 -2.13 -6.46 -9.09
C LEU A 69 -2.86 -5.27 -9.69
N THR A 70 -2.48 -4.91 -10.92
CA THR A 70 -3.13 -3.82 -11.67
C THR A 70 -4.62 -4.11 -11.91
N SER A 71 -4.98 -5.38 -12.12
CA SER A 71 -6.39 -5.78 -12.26
C SER A 71 -7.19 -5.62 -10.97
N GLU A 72 -6.59 -5.80 -9.79
CA GLU A 72 -7.29 -5.65 -8.49
C GLU A 72 -7.78 -4.22 -8.24
N LEU A 73 -7.15 -3.22 -8.85
CA LEU A 73 -7.58 -1.81 -8.84
C LEU A 73 -7.86 -1.33 -10.28
N PRO A 74 -8.97 -1.75 -10.90
CA PRO A 74 -9.24 -1.53 -12.33
C PRO A 74 -9.48 -0.05 -12.68
N TYR A 75 -9.75 0.79 -11.68
CA TYR A 75 -9.97 2.22 -11.86
C TYR A 75 -8.94 3.02 -11.05
N PRO A 76 -8.44 4.15 -11.58
CA PRO A 76 -7.50 5.00 -10.86
C PRO A 76 -8.07 5.48 -9.52
N LEU A 77 -7.41 5.08 -8.43
CA LEU A 77 -7.73 5.51 -7.08
C LEU A 77 -6.73 6.58 -6.64
N LYS A 78 -7.18 7.82 -6.47
CA LYS A 78 -6.34 8.97 -6.14
C LYS A 78 -6.08 9.03 -4.63
N ILE A 79 -4.86 8.72 -4.22
CA ILE A 79 -4.44 8.76 -2.82
C ILE A 79 -3.88 10.14 -2.48
N ILE A 80 -4.27 10.62 -1.30
CA ILE A 80 -3.73 11.82 -0.65
C ILE A 80 -3.37 11.49 0.80
N VAL A 81 -2.52 12.30 1.42
CA VAL A 81 -2.26 12.25 2.86
C VAL A 81 -2.90 13.48 3.50
N VAL A 82 -3.62 13.27 4.59
CA VAL A 82 -4.22 14.34 5.39
C VAL A 82 -3.98 14.09 6.87
N ASP A 83 -3.93 15.16 7.64
CA ASP A 83 -3.86 15.06 9.10
C ASP A 83 -5.26 14.93 9.69
N MET A 84 -5.41 13.98 10.60
CA MET A 84 -6.63 13.82 11.41
C MET A 84 -6.29 13.26 12.79
N THR A 85 -7.20 13.45 13.73
CA THR A 85 -7.06 12.86 15.07
C THR A 85 -7.27 11.34 15.02
N ARG A 86 -6.67 10.60 15.96
CA ARG A 86 -6.94 9.15 16.11
C ARG A 86 -8.43 8.86 16.26
N LYS A 87 -9.16 9.72 16.98
CA LYS A 87 -10.61 9.60 17.11
C LYS A 87 -11.33 9.71 15.77
N GLN A 88 -11.03 10.74 14.97
CA GLN A 88 -11.62 10.90 13.63
C GLN A 88 -11.39 9.67 12.74
N LEU A 89 -10.18 9.09 12.79
CA LEU A 89 -9.86 7.87 12.08
C LEU A 89 -10.67 6.66 12.58
N ARG A 90 -10.76 6.46 13.90
CA ARG A 90 -11.54 5.35 14.48
C ARG A 90 -13.02 5.48 14.15
N ASP A 91 -13.60 6.66 14.35
CA ASP A 91 -15.01 6.94 14.04
C ASP A 91 -15.29 6.64 12.55
N ALA A 92 -14.39 7.02 11.64
CA ALA A 92 -14.50 6.70 10.21
C ALA A 92 -14.46 5.19 9.94
N ILE A 93 -13.55 4.45 10.57
CA ILE A 93 -13.42 3.00 10.42
C ILE A 93 -14.67 2.29 10.94
N GLU A 94 -15.11 2.61 12.16
CA GLU A 94 -16.30 2.03 12.79
C GLU A 94 -17.54 2.30 11.93
N TYR A 95 -17.76 3.57 11.56
CA TYR A 95 -18.87 3.96 10.70
C TYR A 95 -18.86 3.19 9.38
N SER A 96 -17.69 3.04 8.74
CA SER A 96 -17.57 2.32 7.47
C SER A 96 -17.93 0.84 7.53
N ARG A 97 -17.81 0.22 8.72
CA ARG A 97 -18.06 -1.20 8.98
C ARG A 97 -19.49 -1.46 9.42
N GLU A 98 -20.17 -0.46 9.97
CA GLU A 98 -21.54 -0.59 10.47
C GLU A 98 -22.59 -0.05 9.50
N ASN A 99 -22.28 1.04 8.79
CA ASN A 99 -23.27 1.78 8.01
C ASN A 99 -23.55 1.18 6.61
N VAL A 100 -24.83 1.05 6.27
CA VAL A 100 -25.27 0.80 4.88
C VAL A 100 -25.61 2.15 4.25
N GLU A 101 -25.02 2.45 3.08
CA GLU A 101 -25.27 3.68 2.32
C GLU A 101 -26.78 3.93 2.13
N GLU A 102 -27.22 5.17 2.31
CA GLU A 102 -28.63 5.53 2.16
C GLU A 102 -29.10 5.26 0.72
N GLY A 103 -30.25 4.60 0.60
CA GLY A 103 -30.82 4.23 -0.70
C GLY A 103 -30.10 3.09 -1.41
N LYS A 104 -29.19 2.36 -0.75
CA LYS A 104 -28.57 1.13 -1.27
C LYS A 104 -29.06 -0.09 -0.51
N SER A 105 -29.34 -1.17 -1.26
CA SER A 105 -29.48 -2.49 -0.67
C SER A 105 -28.09 -3.09 -0.41
N ALA A 106 -27.95 -3.85 0.66
CA ALA A 106 -26.74 -4.58 0.98
C ALA A 106 -27.00 -6.08 0.87
N ARG A 107 -26.08 -6.81 0.22
CA ARG A 107 -26.11 -8.27 0.25
C ARG A 107 -25.81 -8.77 1.67
N VAL A 108 -26.52 -9.80 2.11
CA VAL A 108 -26.21 -10.53 3.35
C VAL A 108 -25.70 -11.92 2.96
N LEU A 109 -24.59 -12.35 3.53
CA LEU A 109 -24.05 -13.70 3.37
C LEU A 109 -24.74 -14.67 4.32
N ASP A 110 -24.61 -15.98 4.07
CA ASP A 110 -25.24 -17.03 4.89
C ASP A 110 -24.74 -17.02 6.35
N ASP A 111 -23.54 -16.50 6.61
CA ASP A 111 -22.96 -16.31 7.94
C ASP A 111 -23.44 -15.02 8.64
N GLY A 112 -24.37 -14.28 8.04
CA GLY A 112 -24.95 -13.05 8.57
C GLY A 112 -24.13 -11.79 8.28
N LYS A 113 -22.95 -11.88 7.65
CA LYS A 113 -22.18 -10.69 7.29
C LYS A 113 -22.92 -9.87 6.24
N VAL A 114 -22.97 -8.56 6.46
CA VAL A 114 -23.68 -7.63 5.59
C VAL A 114 -22.67 -6.83 4.77
N GLU A 115 -22.96 -6.64 3.49
CA GLU A 115 -22.11 -5.87 2.58
C GLU A 115 -22.03 -4.40 2.99
N ARG A 116 -20.82 -3.87 2.94
CA ARG A 116 -20.40 -2.50 3.23
C ARG A 116 -19.45 -2.08 2.12
N ARG A 117 -19.96 -1.44 1.07
CA ARG A 117 -19.12 -0.95 -0.04
C ARG A 117 -18.01 -0.02 0.48
N GLY A 118 -18.34 0.77 1.50
CA GLY A 118 -17.43 1.66 2.20
C GLY A 118 -16.44 0.98 3.16
N TYR A 119 -16.49 -0.34 3.35
CA TYR A 119 -15.65 -1.05 4.35
C TYR A 119 -14.19 -0.61 4.23
N LEU A 120 -13.68 0.09 5.25
CA LEU A 120 -12.29 0.55 5.26
C LEU A 120 -11.35 -0.58 5.69
N HIS A 121 -10.46 -0.93 4.77
CA HIS A 121 -9.25 -1.68 5.04
C HIS A 121 -8.22 -0.78 5.70
N THR A 122 -7.37 -1.37 6.52
CA THR A 122 -6.28 -0.69 7.23
C THR A 122 -4.96 -1.40 6.97
N ASP A 123 -3.83 -0.72 7.13
CA ASP A 123 -2.52 -1.34 7.06
C ASP A 123 -2.34 -2.42 8.15
N PHE A 124 -1.43 -3.38 7.93
CA PHE A 124 -1.28 -4.52 8.81
C PHE A 124 -0.89 -4.15 10.25
N LYS A 125 -0.13 -3.06 10.45
CA LYS A 125 0.25 -2.62 11.81
C LYS A 125 -1.00 -2.19 12.57
N TYR A 126 -1.82 -1.35 11.97
CA TYR A 126 -3.09 -0.91 12.56
C TYR A 126 -4.03 -2.09 12.78
N TRP A 127 -4.18 -2.96 11.76
CA TRP A 127 -5.05 -4.13 11.87
C TRP A 127 -4.64 -5.03 13.05
N ARG A 128 -3.35 -5.36 13.20
CA ARG A 128 -2.87 -6.16 14.33
C ARG A 128 -3.12 -5.49 15.67
N GLN A 129 -2.84 -4.19 15.79
CA GLN A 129 -3.13 -3.42 17.00
C GLN A 129 -4.61 -3.54 17.36
N SER A 130 -5.52 -3.39 16.39
CA SER A 130 -6.97 -3.52 16.63
C SER A 130 -7.42 -4.89 17.16
N LEU A 131 -6.60 -5.94 17.00
CA LEU A 131 -6.89 -7.29 17.49
C LEU A 131 -6.30 -7.58 18.88
N THR A 132 -5.22 -6.89 19.26
CA THR A 132 -4.43 -7.23 20.46
C THR A 132 -4.44 -6.16 21.55
N CYS A 133 -4.74 -4.90 21.22
CA CYS A 133 -4.84 -3.83 22.19
C CYS A 133 -6.23 -3.19 22.16
N ASP A 134 -6.65 -2.67 23.31
CA ASP A 134 -7.80 -1.79 23.34
C ASP A 134 -7.39 -0.46 22.71
N LEU A 135 -7.88 -0.19 21.49
CA LEU A 135 -7.58 1.06 20.77
C LEU A 135 -8.04 2.31 21.54
N ASN A 136 -8.87 2.15 22.58
CA ASN A 136 -9.29 3.21 23.49
C ASN A 136 -8.19 3.65 24.47
N GLU A 137 -7.07 2.92 24.57
CA GLU A 137 -5.91 3.33 25.36
C GLU A 137 -5.01 4.34 24.64
N LEU A 138 -5.21 4.53 23.33
CA LEU A 138 -4.48 5.53 22.54
C LEU A 138 -5.07 6.92 22.75
N ASP A 139 -4.23 7.96 22.67
CA ASP A 139 -4.69 9.35 22.77
C ASP A 139 -5.55 9.73 21.57
N ASP A 140 -6.85 9.88 21.82
CA ASP A 140 -7.87 10.29 20.85
C ASP A 140 -7.53 11.58 20.10
N ASN A 141 -6.84 12.51 20.76
CA ASN A 141 -6.55 13.83 20.23
C ASN A 141 -5.20 13.89 19.51
N GLU A 142 -4.40 12.81 19.57
CA GLU A 142 -3.16 12.71 18.81
C GLU A 142 -3.48 12.89 17.32
N VAL A 143 -2.85 13.89 16.71
CA VAL A 143 -2.96 14.15 15.27
C VAL A 143 -1.95 13.26 14.56
N ILE A 144 -2.43 12.50 13.59
CA ILE A 144 -1.65 11.56 12.79
C ILE A 144 -1.88 11.82 11.31
N SER A 145 -0.89 11.46 10.50
CA SER A 145 -0.97 11.51 9.04
C SER A 145 -1.65 10.25 8.51
N VAL A 146 -2.71 10.42 7.71
CA VAL A 146 -3.49 9.30 7.17
C VAL A 146 -3.55 9.37 5.65
N ALA A 147 -3.04 8.33 5.00
CA ALA A 147 -3.15 8.14 3.56
C ALA A 147 -4.51 7.53 3.19
N LEU A 148 -5.29 8.19 2.33
CA LEU A 148 -6.62 7.74 1.94
C LEU A 148 -7.04 8.18 0.52
N PRO A 149 -8.02 7.50 -0.10
CA PRO A 149 -8.63 7.97 -1.34
C PRO A 149 -9.35 9.31 -1.18
N ARG A 150 -8.95 10.34 -1.94
CA ARG A 150 -9.52 11.71 -1.87
C ARG A 150 -11.05 11.73 -1.98
N ASN A 151 -11.62 10.85 -2.81
CA ASN A 151 -13.07 10.83 -3.05
C ASN A 151 -13.88 10.40 -1.81
N LEU A 152 -13.30 9.73 -0.83
CA LEU A 152 -13.97 9.43 0.44
C LEU A 152 -14.35 10.69 1.21
N LEU A 153 -13.45 11.69 1.25
CA LEU A 153 -13.71 13.00 1.83
C LEU A 153 -14.84 13.74 1.09
N LYS A 154 -14.95 13.52 -0.22
CA LYS A 154 -16.00 14.09 -1.09
C LYS A 154 -17.33 13.29 -1.06
N GLY A 155 -17.49 12.37 -0.11
CA GLY A 155 -18.75 11.63 0.09
C GLY A 155 -18.86 10.31 -0.68
N PHE A 156 -17.80 9.82 -1.30
CA PHE A 156 -17.80 8.45 -1.83
C PHE A 156 -18.00 7.45 -0.69
N CYS A 157 -18.94 6.51 -0.88
CA CYS A 157 -19.40 5.58 0.17
C CYS A 157 -20.05 6.23 1.41
N GLN A 158 -20.35 7.54 1.37
CA GLN A 158 -21.09 8.26 2.41
C GLN A 158 -20.55 8.04 3.84
N ILE A 159 -19.22 8.00 4.01
CA ILE A 159 -18.57 7.83 5.32
C ILE A 159 -18.62 9.17 6.05
N GLN A 160 -19.65 9.36 6.88
CA GLN A 160 -19.97 10.65 7.48
C GLN A 160 -18.79 11.31 8.23
N PRO A 161 -18.02 10.58 9.08
CA PRO A 161 -16.85 11.17 9.75
C PRO A 161 -15.79 11.74 8.79
N LEU A 162 -15.58 11.12 7.62
CA LEU A 162 -14.65 11.63 6.60
C LEU A 162 -15.20 12.85 5.86
N MET A 163 -16.51 12.92 5.68
CA MET A 163 -17.17 14.10 5.08
C MET A 163 -17.14 15.29 6.04
N ASP A 164 -17.26 15.06 7.34
CA ASP A 164 -17.13 16.13 8.34
C ASP A 164 -15.67 16.59 8.47
N LEU A 165 -14.71 15.66 8.45
CA LEU A 165 -13.29 15.99 8.32
C LEU A 165 -13.00 16.85 7.08
N ASN A 166 -13.62 16.55 5.93
CA ASN A 166 -13.43 17.35 4.72
C ASN A 166 -13.79 18.84 4.95
N LYS A 167 -14.92 19.11 5.62
CA LYS A 167 -15.32 20.49 5.94
C LYS A 167 -14.31 21.18 6.85
N GLU A 168 -13.84 20.47 7.88
CA GLU A 168 -12.81 21.01 8.79
C GLU A 168 -11.50 21.34 8.06
N LEU A 169 -11.06 20.47 7.13
CA LEU A 169 -9.84 20.67 6.36
C LEU A 169 -10.00 21.82 5.34
N GLU A 170 -11.19 21.99 4.75
CA GLU A 170 -11.51 23.14 3.88
C GLU A 170 -11.47 24.46 4.66
N GLU A 171 -12.08 24.51 5.84
CA GLU A 171 -12.07 25.69 6.72
C GLU A 171 -10.65 26.08 7.14
N LYS A 172 -9.77 25.09 7.33
CA LYS A 172 -8.35 25.30 7.70
C LYS A 172 -7.43 25.51 6.49
N ASN A 173 -7.94 25.43 5.26
CA ASN A 173 -7.14 25.42 4.03
C ASN A 173 -6.00 24.37 4.07
N ALA A 174 -6.31 23.19 4.61
CA ALA A 174 -5.37 22.09 4.86
C ALA A 174 -5.51 20.92 3.86
N LEU A 175 -6.42 21.03 2.88
CA LEU A 175 -6.53 20.03 1.82
C LEU A 175 -5.40 20.19 0.77
N PRO A 176 -4.75 19.10 0.34
CA PRO A 176 -3.84 19.14 -0.80
C PRO A 176 -4.57 19.59 -2.09
N ASN A 177 -3.88 20.22 -3.04
CA ASN A 177 -4.52 20.69 -4.28
C ASN A 177 -5.09 19.51 -5.09
N GLU A 178 -6.07 19.74 -5.97
CA GLU A 178 -6.74 18.66 -6.74
C GLU A 178 -5.81 17.82 -7.62
N VAL A 179 -4.67 18.37 -8.01
CA VAL A 179 -3.62 17.70 -8.79
C VAL A 179 -2.57 17.01 -7.91
N ASP A 180 -2.55 17.33 -6.62
CA ASP A 180 -1.64 16.74 -5.62
C ASP A 180 -2.24 15.41 -5.17
N TYR A 181 -2.04 14.37 -5.99
CA TYR A 181 -2.38 12.99 -5.68
C TYR A 181 -1.43 12.04 -6.42
N ILE A 182 -1.34 10.82 -5.91
CA ILE A 182 -0.66 9.72 -6.59
C ILE A 182 -1.68 8.58 -6.75
N LYS A 183 -1.63 7.84 -7.86
CA LYS A 183 -2.54 6.70 -8.04
C LYS A 183 -2.10 5.56 -7.12
N ALA A 184 -3.06 4.91 -6.47
CA ALA A 184 -2.79 3.78 -5.58
C ALA A 184 -1.97 2.68 -6.26
N VAL A 185 -2.29 2.35 -7.52
CA VAL A 185 -1.56 1.30 -8.26
C VAL A 185 -0.09 1.69 -8.49
N ASP A 186 0.18 2.93 -8.87
CA ASP A 186 1.53 3.45 -9.11
C ASP A 186 2.35 3.37 -7.80
N ILE A 187 1.75 3.73 -6.66
CA ILE A 187 2.38 3.61 -5.32
C ILE A 187 2.69 2.15 -4.98
N ILE A 188 1.71 1.25 -5.14
CA ILE A 188 1.85 -0.16 -4.75
C ILE A 188 2.87 -0.87 -5.66
N VAL A 189 2.91 -0.54 -6.95
CA VAL A 189 3.91 -1.04 -7.89
C VAL A 189 5.31 -0.55 -7.50
N GLY A 190 5.46 0.75 -7.22
CA GLY A 190 6.72 1.33 -6.75
C GLY A 190 7.24 0.65 -5.48
N PHE A 191 6.34 0.38 -4.51
CA PHE A 191 6.66 -0.38 -3.31
C PHE A 191 7.23 -1.77 -3.64
N CYS A 192 6.57 -2.52 -4.52
CA CYS A 192 7.03 -3.86 -4.94
C CYS A 192 8.36 -3.81 -5.70
N CYS A 193 8.57 -2.79 -6.54
CA CYS A 193 9.81 -2.59 -7.27
C CYS A 193 10.99 -2.30 -6.35
N LYS A 194 10.80 -1.46 -5.32
CA LYS A 194 11.81 -1.20 -4.29
C LYS A 194 12.16 -2.45 -3.47
N ASP A 195 11.25 -3.40 -3.31
CA ASP A 195 11.54 -4.71 -2.72
C ASP A 195 12.51 -5.51 -3.59
N ARG A 196 12.25 -5.57 -4.90
CA ARG A 196 13.12 -6.24 -5.88
C ARG A 196 14.50 -5.61 -5.96
N TRP A 197 14.56 -4.28 -5.95
CA TRP A 197 15.84 -3.58 -5.84
C TRP A 197 16.60 -3.97 -4.58
N SER A 198 15.93 -4.05 -3.42
CA SER A 198 16.58 -4.49 -2.19
C SER A 198 17.20 -5.90 -2.31
N MET A 199 16.55 -6.80 -3.07
CA MET A 199 17.11 -8.14 -3.36
C MET A 199 18.35 -8.06 -4.27
N ILE A 200 18.32 -7.22 -5.31
CA ILE A 200 19.46 -7.01 -6.22
C ILE A 200 20.63 -6.39 -5.45
N CYS A 201 20.39 -5.31 -4.71
CA CYS A 201 21.40 -4.61 -3.92
C CYS A 201 22.04 -5.46 -2.81
N SER A 202 21.38 -6.55 -2.39
CA SER A 202 21.94 -7.48 -1.42
C SER A 202 23.01 -8.41 -2.00
N GLN A 203 23.11 -8.48 -3.33
CA GLN A 203 23.99 -9.42 -4.04
C GLN A 203 24.93 -8.74 -5.03
N LEU A 204 24.55 -7.59 -5.59
CA LEU A 204 25.31 -6.85 -6.60
C LEU A 204 25.57 -5.41 -6.13
N SER A 205 26.77 -4.91 -6.39
CA SER A 205 27.12 -3.49 -6.25
C SER A 205 26.71 -2.69 -7.49
N PHE A 206 26.81 -1.35 -7.41
CA PHE A 206 26.55 -0.48 -8.57
C PHE A 206 27.55 -0.78 -9.69
N GLU A 207 28.82 -0.98 -9.34
CA GLU A 207 29.90 -1.28 -10.28
C GLU A 207 29.77 -2.67 -10.93
N ASP A 208 29.09 -3.62 -10.28
CA ASP A 208 28.78 -4.92 -10.90
C ASP A 208 27.67 -4.81 -11.96
N LEU A 209 26.82 -3.78 -11.85
CA LEU A 209 25.67 -3.55 -12.72
C LEU A 209 25.99 -2.65 -13.91
N ASP A 210 26.84 -1.63 -13.69
CA ASP A 210 27.32 -0.72 -14.72
C ASP A 210 28.36 -1.44 -15.61
N LEU A 211 27.85 -2.21 -16.58
CA LEU A 211 28.67 -3.07 -17.43
C LEU A 211 29.51 -2.26 -18.42
N ASN A 212 29.03 -1.09 -18.81
CA ASN A 212 29.65 -0.26 -19.82
C ASN A 212 30.58 0.81 -19.21
N GLY A 213 30.41 1.14 -17.92
CA GLY A 213 31.26 2.04 -17.14
C GLY A 213 30.96 3.52 -17.36
N ASP A 214 29.73 3.88 -17.76
CA ASP A 214 29.32 5.27 -18.00
C ASP A 214 28.82 5.97 -16.73
N GLY A 215 28.66 5.23 -15.62
CA GLY A 215 28.21 5.76 -14.34
C GLY A 215 26.69 5.86 -14.20
N GLU A 216 25.93 5.29 -15.13
CA GLU A 216 24.46 5.24 -15.12
C GLU A 216 23.98 3.82 -15.45
N LEU A 217 22.91 3.34 -14.81
CA LEU A 217 22.35 2.03 -15.15
C LEU A 217 21.26 2.18 -16.20
N SER A 218 21.52 1.65 -17.38
CA SER A 218 20.56 1.55 -18.48
C SER A 218 19.52 0.45 -18.25
N SER A 219 18.41 0.50 -19.01
CA SER A 219 17.38 -0.54 -18.94
C SER A 219 17.90 -1.95 -19.26
N ASP A 220 18.89 -2.07 -20.14
CA ASP A 220 19.47 -3.36 -20.50
C ASP A 220 20.34 -3.94 -19.37
N GLU A 221 21.08 -3.09 -18.66
CA GLU A 221 21.87 -3.49 -17.47
C GLU A 221 20.96 -3.89 -16.31
N VAL A 222 19.92 -3.11 -16.03
CA VAL A 222 18.91 -3.46 -15.01
C VAL A 222 18.21 -4.77 -15.39
N ARG A 223 17.88 -4.97 -16.67
CA ARG A 223 17.28 -6.23 -17.14
C ARG A 223 18.19 -7.43 -16.94
N ALA A 224 19.48 -7.30 -17.25
CA ALA A 224 20.45 -8.35 -17.02
C ALA A 224 20.56 -8.72 -15.53
N ALA A 225 20.49 -7.73 -14.64
CA ALA A 225 20.47 -7.94 -13.20
C ALA A 225 19.21 -8.68 -12.72
N VAL A 226 18.03 -8.26 -13.21
CA VAL A 226 16.75 -8.92 -12.92
C VAL A 226 16.80 -10.37 -13.39
N GLN A 227 17.28 -10.62 -14.61
CA GLN A 227 17.43 -11.97 -15.15
C GLN A 227 18.35 -12.84 -14.29
N HIS A 228 19.46 -12.28 -13.81
CA HIS A 228 20.43 -13.00 -12.99
C HIS A 228 19.92 -13.32 -11.58
N ILE A 229 19.26 -12.37 -10.92
CA ILE A 229 18.87 -12.47 -9.50
C ILE A 229 17.46 -13.01 -9.31
N LEU A 230 16.51 -12.58 -10.15
CA LEU A 230 15.09 -12.89 -10.03
C LEU A 230 14.64 -13.98 -11.02
N GLY A 231 15.41 -14.19 -12.09
CA GLY A 231 15.18 -15.22 -13.09
C GLY A 231 14.63 -14.69 -14.42
N GLU A 232 14.75 -15.50 -15.47
CA GLU A 232 14.38 -15.16 -16.86
C GLU A 232 12.93 -14.68 -17.00
N GLU A 233 12.00 -15.35 -16.33
CA GLU A 233 10.57 -15.05 -16.46
C GLU A 233 10.20 -13.67 -15.91
N GLU A 234 11.02 -13.13 -15.01
CA GLU A 234 10.82 -11.82 -14.38
C GLU A 234 11.50 -10.68 -15.17
N ALA A 235 12.42 -10.98 -16.09
CA ALA A 235 13.20 -10.01 -16.85
C ALA A 235 12.42 -9.36 -18.02
N THR A 236 11.14 -9.03 -17.80
CA THR A 236 10.29 -8.33 -18.76
C THR A 236 10.58 -6.84 -18.75
N MET A 237 10.44 -6.18 -19.90
CA MET A 237 10.67 -4.73 -20.00
C MET A 237 9.65 -3.94 -19.17
N GLU A 238 8.42 -4.44 -19.01
CA GLU A 238 7.42 -3.78 -18.16
C GLU A 238 7.87 -3.73 -16.70
N LEU A 239 8.45 -4.82 -16.18
CA LEU A 239 8.97 -4.83 -14.82
C LEU A 239 10.21 -3.94 -14.70
N VAL A 240 11.15 -4.07 -15.64
CA VAL A 240 12.39 -3.29 -15.64
C VAL A 240 12.11 -1.79 -15.66
N ASN A 241 11.22 -1.33 -16.55
CA ASN A 241 10.84 0.07 -16.62
C ASN A 241 10.16 0.53 -15.31
N SER A 242 9.26 -0.29 -14.77
CA SER A 242 8.62 0.01 -13.46
C SER A 242 9.65 0.06 -12.32
N MET A 243 10.71 -0.74 -12.40
CA MET A 243 11.80 -0.73 -11.42
C MET A 243 12.62 0.55 -11.52
N ILE A 244 12.98 0.97 -12.74
CA ILE A 244 13.70 2.24 -12.97
C ILE A 244 12.84 3.41 -12.46
N GLU A 245 11.60 3.53 -12.94
CA GLU A 245 10.65 4.59 -12.55
C GLU A 245 10.43 4.68 -11.03
N ALA A 246 10.60 3.57 -10.30
CA ALA A 246 10.39 3.56 -8.85
C ALA A 246 11.49 4.30 -8.06
N ILE A 247 12.66 4.51 -8.65
CA ILE A 247 13.84 5.08 -7.96
C ILE A 247 14.48 6.24 -8.73
N ASP A 248 14.21 6.33 -10.04
CA ASP A 248 14.52 7.47 -10.91
C ASP A 248 13.79 8.73 -10.41
N THR A 249 14.52 9.56 -9.69
CA THR A 249 14.02 10.76 -9.02
C THR A 249 14.07 11.96 -9.97
N ASN A 250 15.03 11.97 -10.91
CA ASN A 250 15.23 13.08 -11.84
C ASN A 250 14.41 12.92 -13.15
N SER A 251 13.82 11.74 -13.37
CA SER A 251 13.04 11.31 -14.54
C SER A 251 13.82 11.31 -15.86
N ASP A 252 15.11 10.96 -15.84
CA ASP A 252 15.95 10.82 -17.04
C ASP A 252 15.90 9.41 -17.68
N GLY A 253 15.27 8.45 -17.01
CA GLY A 253 15.08 7.08 -17.47
C GLY A 253 16.28 6.16 -17.22
N GLN A 254 17.27 6.61 -16.46
CA GLN A 254 18.45 5.85 -16.05
C GLN A 254 18.62 5.96 -14.53
N ILE A 255 19.47 5.11 -13.94
CA ILE A 255 19.74 5.14 -12.51
C ILE A 255 21.17 5.57 -12.25
N ASP A 256 21.35 6.72 -11.61
CA ASP A 256 22.66 7.20 -11.19
C ASP A 256 23.08 6.64 -9.80
N GLU A 257 24.33 6.89 -9.42
CA GLU A 257 24.86 6.44 -8.12
C GLU A 257 24.09 7.05 -6.93
N GLN A 258 23.54 8.26 -7.07
CA GLN A 258 22.79 8.92 -5.99
C GLN A 258 21.46 8.20 -5.76
N GLU A 259 20.73 7.90 -6.82
CA GLU A 259 19.46 7.16 -6.80
C GLU A 259 19.65 5.73 -6.29
N TRP A 260 20.71 5.06 -6.73
CA TRP A 260 21.11 3.76 -6.19
C TRP A 260 21.35 3.80 -4.67
N ASN A 261 22.10 4.81 -4.20
CA ASN A 261 22.42 4.97 -2.79
C ASN A 261 21.17 5.19 -1.92
N GLN A 262 20.12 5.83 -2.44
CA GLN A 262 18.86 5.98 -1.72
C GLN A 262 18.22 4.62 -1.39
N ILE A 263 18.29 3.65 -2.30
CA ILE A 263 17.82 2.29 -2.06
C ILE A 263 18.69 1.55 -1.05
N LEU A 264 20.01 1.69 -1.11
CA LEU A 264 20.90 1.09 -0.12
C LEU A 264 20.59 1.60 1.30
N VAL A 265 20.36 2.90 1.45
CA VAL A 265 19.98 3.49 2.74
C VAL A 265 18.63 2.94 3.21
N ARG A 266 17.64 2.84 2.32
CA ARG A 266 16.33 2.24 2.62
C ARG A 266 16.46 0.78 3.06
N MET A 267 17.29 -0.01 2.38
CA MET A 267 17.57 -1.41 2.71
C MET A 267 18.24 -1.54 4.09
N ARG A 268 19.28 -0.73 4.37
CA ARG A 268 19.99 -0.75 5.67
C ARG A 268 19.08 -0.35 6.83
N MET A 269 18.26 0.68 6.65
CA MET A 269 17.27 1.07 7.66
C MET A 269 16.23 -0.04 7.94
N ARG A 270 15.87 -0.83 6.92
CA ARG A 270 14.99 -2.00 7.09
C ARG A 270 15.66 -3.11 7.90
N MET A 271 16.90 -3.47 7.58
CA MET A 271 17.63 -4.53 8.31
C MET A 271 17.81 -4.21 9.80
N ARG A 272 18.10 -2.95 10.14
CA ARG A 272 18.23 -2.53 11.55
C ARG A 272 16.91 -2.68 12.33
N LYS A 273 15.76 -2.38 11.70
CA LYS A 273 14.44 -2.50 12.34
C LYS A 273 13.99 -3.94 12.57
N SER A 274 14.52 -4.92 11.82
CA SER A 274 14.28 -6.34 12.08
C SER A 274 15.13 -6.87 13.23
N GLU A 275 16.39 -6.43 13.33
CA GLU A 275 17.31 -6.82 14.43
C GLU A 275 16.89 -6.26 15.79
N GLU A 276 16.31 -5.05 15.83
CA GLU A 276 15.79 -4.44 17.07
C GLU A 276 14.50 -5.12 17.60
N LYS A 277 13.90 -6.06 16.85
CA LYS A 277 12.66 -6.76 17.20
C LYS A 277 12.87 -8.21 17.66
N GLU A 278 14.08 -8.76 17.53
CA GLU A 278 14.50 -10.04 18.14
C GLU A 278 15.04 -9.83 19.55
#